data_AF-A0A166NIJ8-F1
#
_entry.id   AF-A0A166NIJ8-F1
#
_cell.length_a   1.000
_cell.length_b   1.000
_cell.length_c   1.000
_cell.angle_alpha   90.00
_cell.angle_beta   90.00
_cell.angle_gamma   90.00
#
_symmetry.space_group_name_H-M   'P 1'
#
loop_
_entity.id
_entity.type
_entity.pdbx_description
1 polymer ?
#
loop_
_entity_poly.entity_id
_entity_poly.type
_entity_poly.pdbx_seq_one_letter_code
_entity_poly.pdbx_strand_id
1 'polypeptide(L)'
;MLSQFSAKAISEAQAVVSRGAFMVPSDNIRFNVHVESQRVDNQSQGVNCTAMTVVQLPDKFIDMVQHFDKRSIPRLLTPGGTLQEIRWKDLLDMDALRSIHPFKVHLVLSALFSVRELADHPLRFDPLLQRPAAISALPHGPEHKVKYWPLGTAQIDQSSYEGNALVIQEVLRQLDLDTAEHEQRIALNGVIPFAGDLLTGQRMKGLKSLLSEDDNGFDRLEWLLPVHGFFHNRMNLAYAIFHNHRGNSAGDGFAREINVLNRHGLTAKIKSPNVHTLDEFLLHFWTASTLDNWIARTALVDQRLEARIIANSDLMLLQLERFAIKHGDVGLLDTLCSPLAIFFKGGGHGNYGNDMLDYIQWRKYESTPELRDLIRNCWLVNTQGHPDSFFPVDELQEHINREQREWHTRAGSNFSIDYLKKVTPAIPALAATIKHMAQHFDMLYRSHVHKSPESQADIRLMAKRFRKRKTSEYVAGRTIKESVNKPDNHSVLGTALLQKEATWKKAFKERMLFLQHRSTLQNFESPEELELAVRMQELRLENTLDS
;
A
#
# COMPACT_ATOMS: atom_id res chain seq x y z
N MET A 1 -9.79 33.27 -8.50
CA MET A 1 -10.58 32.32 -7.69
C MET A 1 -9.84 30.99 -7.49
N LEU A 2 -9.53 30.19 -8.53
CA LEU A 2 -8.80 28.91 -8.38
C LEU A 2 -7.46 29.04 -7.63
N SER A 3 -6.63 30.03 -8.01
CA SER A 3 -5.36 30.29 -7.33
C SER A 3 -5.52 30.65 -5.85
N GLN A 4 -6.63 31.29 -5.47
CA GLN A 4 -6.91 31.61 -4.06
C GLN A 4 -7.31 30.36 -3.27
N PHE A 5 -8.13 29.47 -3.85
CA PHE A 5 -8.44 28.18 -3.23
C PHE A 5 -7.19 27.32 -3.05
N SER A 6 -6.32 27.27 -4.07
CA SER A 6 -5.06 26.53 -3.98
C SER A 6 -4.12 27.12 -2.94
N ALA A 7 -3.92 28.44 -2.92
CA ALA A 7 -3.07 29.10 -1.95
C ALA A 7 -3.59 28.88 -0.51
N LYS A 8 -4.91 28.94 -0.31
CA LYS A 8 -5.54 28.64 0.97
C LYS A 8 -5.31 27.19 1.39
N ALA A 9 -5.50 26.22 0.48
CA ALA A 9 -5.30 24.80 0.79
C ALA A 9 -3.83 24.48 1.15
N ILE A 10 -2.86 25.07 0.43
CA ILE A 10 -1.44 24.95 0.76
C ILE A 10 -1.13 25.60 2.11
N SER A 11 -1.65 26.81 2.37
CA SER A 11 -1.46 27.49 3.66
C SER A 11 -2.06 26.70 4.83
N GLU A 12 -3.20 26.05 4.64
CA GLU A 12 -3.78 25.13 5.63
C GLU A 12 -2.88 23.90 5.87
N ALA A 13 -2.33 23.32 4.80
CA ALA A 13 -1.38 22.21 4.91
C ALA A 13 -0.11 22.61 5.67
N GLN A 14 0.48 23.77 5.35
CA GLN A 14 1.63 24.34 6.05
C GLN A 14 1.34 24.60 7.54
N ALA A 15 0.16 25.15 7.85
CA ALA A 15 -0.25 25.37 9.23
C ALA A 15 -0.35 24.06 10.03
N VAL A 16 -0.91 23.00 9.43
CA VAL A 16 -0.99 21.67 10.04
C VAL A 16 0.40 21.06 10.23
N VAL A 17 1.26 21.16 9.22
CA VAL A 17 2.62 20.59 9.26
C VAL A 17 3.52 21.27 10.29
N SER A 18 3.40 22.59 10.46
CA SER A 18 4.23 23.37 11.39
C SER A 18 4.05 22.98 12.87
N ARG A 19 2.88 22.45 13.25
CA ARG A 19 2.51 22.18 14.67
C ARG A 19 1.93 20.79 14.91
N GLY A 20 1.65 20.05 13.85
CA GLY A 20 0.98 18.76 13.89
C GLY A 20 1.90 17.60 13.58
N ALA A 21 1.34 16.40 13.70
CA ALA A 21 1.90 15.18 13.15
C ALA A 21 1.29 14.92 11.76
N PHE A 22 2.11 14.49 10.81
CA PHE A 22 1.66 14.26 9.45
C PHE A 22 2.46 13.13 8.79
N MET A 23 1.92 12.62 7.68
CA MET A 23 2.63 11.76 6.74
C MET A 23 2.40 12.24 5.31
N VAL A 24 3.25 11.80 4.40
CA VAL A 24 3.20 12.17 2.98
C VAL A 24 3.11 10.93 2.10
N PRO A 25 1.91 10.52 1.67
CA PRO A 25 1.79 9.66 0.50
C PRO A 25 2.17 10.41 -0.79
N SER A 26 2.86 9.69 -1.67
CA SER A 26 3.19 10.15 -3.01
C SER A 26 3.09 9.00 -4.01
N ASP A 27 2.74 9.31 -5.25
CA ASP A 27 2.70 8.34 -6.33
C ASP A 27 2.89 8.99 -7.70
N ASN A 28 3.42 8.21 -8.64
CA ASN A 28 3.61 8.62 -10.02
C ASN A 28 2.26 8.74 -10.75
N ILE A 29 2.08 9.85 -11.46
CA ILE A 29 0.93 10.09 -12.31
C ILE A 29 1.40 10.46 -13.72
N ARG A 30 0.86 9.76 -14.72
CA ARG A 30 1.18 10.01 -16.13
C ARG A 30 0.00 10.69 -16.83
N PHE A 31 0.29 11.83 -17.45
CA PHE A 31 -0.66 12.57 -18.28
C PHE A 31 -0.29 12.45 -19.75
N ASN A 32 -1.29 12.45 -20.63
CA ASN A 32 -1.08 12.53 -22.07
C ASN A 32 -1.50 13.92 -22.53
N VAL A 33 -0.52 14.71 -22.97
CA VAL A 33 -0.77 16.00 -23.59
C VAL A 33 -1.09 15.72 -25.06
N HIS A 34 -2.37 15.85 -25.39
CA HIS A 34 -2.85 15.69 -26.76
C HIS A 34 -2.68 16.98 -27.54
N VAL A 35 -2.14 16.86 -28.75
CA VAL A 35 -2.08 17.96 -29.72
C VAL A 35 -3.09 17.68 -30.82
N GLU A 36 -3.91 18.69 -31.18
CA GLU A 36 -5.00 18.52 -32.14
C GLU A 36 -4.51 18.18 -33.55
N SER A 37 -3.36 18.73 -33.95
CA SER A 37 -2.75 18.49 -35.26
C SER A 37 -1.36 17.91 -35.11
N GLN A 38 -1.23 16.60 -35.33
CA GLN A 38 0.06 15.93 -35.28
C GLN A 38 0.92 16.29 -36.50
N ARG A 39 2.20 16.62 -36.26
CA ARG A 39 3.26 16.86 -37.26
C ARG A 39 4.55 16.19 -36.78
N VAL A 40 5.58 16.12 -37.62
CA VAL A 40 6.87 15.49 -37.26
C VAL A 40 7.47 16.15 -36.00
N ASP A 41 7.28 17.46 -35.85
CA ASP A 41 7.71 18.31 -34.74
C ASP A 41 6.62 18.56 -33.68
N ASN A 42 5.40 18.06 -33.89
CA ASN A 42 4.26 18.28 -33.00
C ASN A 42 3.53 16.97 -32.73
N GLN A 43 4.04 16.18 -31.79
CA GLN A 43 3.48 14.89 -31.40
C GLN A 43 2.80 14.97 -30.04
N SER A 44 1.82 14.08 -29.79
CA SER A 44 1.28 13.92 -28.43
C SER A 44 2.36 13.34 -27.52
N GLN A 45 2.57 13.95 -26.35
CA GLN A 45 3.62 13.55 -25.43
C GLN A 45 3.03 13.06 -24.12
N GLY A 46 3.59 11.96 -23.61
CA GLY A 46 3.30 11.48 -22.27
C GLY A 46 4.23 12.18 -21.28
N VAL A 47 3.66 12.84 -20.29
CA VAL A 47 4.41 13.54 -19.24
C VAL A 47 4.28 12.75 -17.95
N ASN A 48 5.44 12.42 -17.36
CA ASN A 48 5.50 11.84 -16.02
C ASN A 48 5.51 12.97 -14.99
N CYS A 49 4.65 12.84 -14.00
CA CYS A 49 4.54 13.75 -12.88
C CYS A 49 4.40 12.94 -11.59
N THR A 50 4.52 13.60 -10.45
CA THR A 50 4.30 13.00 -9.14
C THR A 50 3.24 13.79 -8.39
N ALA A 51 2.23 13.08 -7.90
CA ALA A 51 1.22 13.61 -7.01
C ALA A 51 1.62 13.34 -5.56
N MET A 52 1.41 14.32 -4.69
CA MET A 52 1.81 14.29 -3.29
C MET A 52 0.66 14.82 -2.45
N THR A 53 0.49 14.29 -1.25
CA THR A 53 -0.59 14.71 -0.35
C THR A 53 -0.07 14.75 1.08
N VAL A 54 -0.48 15.74 1.87
CA VAL A 54 -0.30 15.71 3.34
C VAL A 54 -1.50 15.03 3.96
N VAL A 55 -1.26 14.06 4.83
CA VAL A 55 -2.31 13.42 5.64
C VAL A 55 -2.03 13.70 7.11
N GLN A 56 -3.04 14.22 7.82
CA GLN A 56 -2.92 14.48 9.26
C GLN A 56 -2.88 13.17 10.04
N LEU A 57 -1.91 13.06 10.95
CA LEU A 57 -1.82 11.99 11.93
C LEU A 57 -2.39 12.45 13.28
N PRO A 58 -2.78 11.52 14.17
CA PRO A 58 -3.26 11.85 15.50
C PRO A 58 -2.28 12.74 16.32
N ASP A 59 -2.82 13.71 17.05
CA ASP A 59 -2.02 14.69 17.83
C ASP A 59 -1.09 14.04 18.86
N LYS A 60 -1.39 12.83 19.32
CA LYS A 60 -0.50 12.05 20.21
C LYS A 60 0.89 11.78 19.61
N PHE A 61 1.08 11.99 18.31
CA PHE A 61 2.34 11.80 17.60
C PHE A 61 3.11 13.09 17.32
N ILE A 62 2.62 14.26 17.73
CA ILE A 62 3.29 15.56 17.48
C ILE A 62 4.73 15.53 17.98
N ASP A 63 4.92 15.15 19.25
CA ASP A 63 6.26 15.09 19.85
C ASP A 63 7.17 14.08 19.14
N MET A 64 6.61 12.98 18.63
CA MET A 64 7.40 11.99 17.88
C MET A 64 7.75 12.43 16.46
N VAL A 65 6.89 13.19 15.78
CA VAL A 65 7.22 13.68 14.43
C VAL A 65 8.23 14.83 14.50
N GLN A 66 8.18 15.64 15.56
CA GLN A 66 8.93 16.88 15.66
C GLN A 66 10.17 16.81 16.58
N HIS A 67 10.15 15.97 17.62
CA HIS A 67 11.13 15.99 18.72
C HIS A 67 11.63 14.58 19.09
N PHE A 68 11.72 13.65 18.12
CA PHE A 68 12.10 12.28 18.40
C PHE A 68 13.61 12.11 18.63
N ASP A 69 13.97 11.57 19.80
CA ASP A 69 15.36 11.22 20.10
C ASP A 69 15.80 9.99 19.30
N LYS A 70 16.48 10.20 18.17
CA LYS A 70 16.99 9.15 17.30
C LYS A 70 18.00 8.21 17.99
N ARG A 71 18.60 8.61 19.12
CA ARG A 71 19.51 7.75 19.91
C ARG A 71 18.76 6.65 20.67
N SER A 72 17.45 6.79 20.84
CA SER A 72 16.59 5.78 21.47
C SER A 72 16.40 4.53 20.60
N ILE A 73 16.68 4.62 19.28
CA ILE A 73 16.57 3.48 18.37
C ILE A 73 17.59 2.40 18.76
N PRO A 74 17.14 1.18 19.08
CA PRO A 74 18.07 0.11 19.45
C PRO A 74 19.06 -0.18 18.33
N ARG A 75 20.35 -0.29 18.68
CA ARG A 75 21.41 -0.83 17.81
C ARG A 75 21.88 -2.15 18.39
N LEU A 76 21.03 -3.18 18.29
CA LEU A 76 21.31 -4.48 18.89
C LEU A 76 22.45 -5.17 18.12
N LEU A 77 23.62 -5.19 18.73
CA LEU A 77 24.79 -5.92 18.25
C LEU A 77 24.82 -7.33 18.86
N THR A 78 25.36 -8.29 18.12
CA THR A 78 25.77 -9.60 18.60
C THR A 78 27.04 -9.46 19.45
N PRO A 79 27.42 -10.48 20.23
CA PRO A 79 28.69 -10.47 20.98
C PRO A 79 29.95 -10.24 20.12
N GLY A 80 29.87 -10.47 18.80
CA GLY A 80 30.95 -10.22 17.85
C GLY A 80 30.90 -8.85 17.17
N GLY A 81 30.03 -7.94 17.60
CA GLY A 81 29.92 -6.58 17.05
C GLY A 81 29.16 -6.47 15.72
N THR A 82 28.45 -7.51 15.28
CA THR A 82 27.58 -7.45 14.09
C THR A 82 26.14 -7.16 14.47
N LEU A 83 25.36 -6.51 13.60
CA LEU A 83 23.94 -6.25 13.88
C LEU A 83 23.13 -7.55 13.93
N GLN A 84 22.12 -7.59 14.80
CA GLN A 84 21.19 -8.71 14.86
C GLN A 84 20.27 -8.73 13.64
N GLU A 85 20.13 -9.92 13.06
CA GLU A 85 19.29 -10.16 11.88
C GLU A 85 18.20 -11.18 12.23
N ILE A 86 17.00 -10.97 11.69
CA ILE A 86 15.93 -11.97 11.78
C ILE A 86 16.30 -13.26 11.02
N ARG A 87 15.71 -14.37 11.45
CA ARG A 87 15.87 -15.73 10.93
C ARG A 87 14.51 -16.37 10.74
N TRP A 88 14.49 -17.55 10.10
CA TRP A 88 13.27 -18.34 9.89
C TRP A 88 12.39 -18.48 11.15
N LYS A 89 13.00 -18.76 12.31
CA LYS A 89 12.29 -18.91 13.59
C LYS A 89 11.50 -17.65 14.00
N ASP A 90 11.96 -16.47 13.57
CA ASP A 90 11.35 -15.19 13.94
C ASP A 90 10.08 -14.91 13.13
N LEU A 91 9.86 -15.64 12.02
CA LEU A 91 8.60 -15.63 11.29
C LEU A 91 7.54 -16.54 11.92
N LEU A 92 7.94 -17.40 12.86
CA LEU A 92 7.11 -18.43 13.49
C LEU A 92 6.72 -18.05 14.92
N ASP A 93 6.33 -16.79 15.14
CA ASP A 93 5.68 -16.40 16.39
C ASP A 93 4.35 -17.13 16.50
N MET A 94 4.37 -18.26 17.23
CA MET A 94 3.22 -19.16 17.30
C MET A 94 2.03 -18.53 18.01
N ASP A 95 2.24 -17.61 18.95
CA ASP A 95 1.16 -16.93 19.64
C ASP A 95 0.49 -15.92 18.72
N ALA A 96 1.29 -15.13 17.98
CA ALA A 96 0.78 -14.25 16.94
C ALA A 96 0.07 -15.05 15.82
N LEU A 97 0.63 -16.16 15.35
CA LEU A 97 -0.01 -16.97 14.31
C LEU A 97 -1.30 -17.66 14.79
N ARG A 98 -1.39 -18.04 16.07
CA ARG A 98 -2.61 -18.58 16.69
C ARG A 98 -3.70 -17.51 16.80
N SER A 99 -3.35 -16.25 17.04
CA SER A 99 -4.31 -15.15 17.14
C SER A 99 -5.08 -14.90 15.84
N ILE A 100 -4.56 -15.34 14.68
CA ILE A 100 -5.25 -15.26 13.38
C ILE A 100 -6.42 -16.26 13.29
N HIS A 101 -6.38 -17.39 14.01
CA HIS A 101 -7.34 -18.49 13.83
C HIS A 101 -8.81 -18.07 14.07
N PRO A 102 -9.16 -17.34 15.15
CA PRO A 102 -10.51 -16.83 15.33
C PRO A 102 -11.05 -16.01 14.15
N PHE A 103 -10.20 -15.21 13.50
CA PHE A 103 -10.58 -14.43 12.32
C PHE A 103 -10.86 -15.31 11.11
N LYS A 104 -10.07 -16.37 10.90
CA LYS A 104 -10.33 -17.37 9.84
C LYS A 104 -11.69 -18.04 10.05
N VAL A 105 -11.98 -18.45 11.28
CA VAL A 105 -13.28 -19.06 11.65
C VAL A 105 -14.40 -18.07 11.39
N HIS A 106 -14.27 -16.82 11.83
CA HIS A 106 -15.26 -15.78 11.61
C HIS A 106 -15.54 -15.50 10.12
N LEU A 107 -14.50 -15.48 9.28
CA LEU A 107 -14.65 -15.32 7.83
C LEU A 107 -15.43 -16.48 7.21
N VAL A 108 -15.13 -17.73 7.61
CA VAL A 108 -15.89 -18.91 7.16
C VAL A 108 -17.35 -18.84 7.61
N LEU A 109 -17.61 -18.48 8.87
CA LEU A 109 -18.96 -18.28 9.39
C LEU A 109 -19.69 -17.16 8.64
N SER A 110 -19.00 -16.07 8.33
CA SER A 110 -19.55 -14.94 7.56
C SER A 110 -19.94 -15.37 6.15
N ALA A 111 -19.14 -16.21 5.49
CA ALA A 111 -19.50 -16.81 4.21
C ALA A 111 -20.75 -17.69 4.33
N LEU A 112 -20.85 -18.52 5.37
CA LEU A 112 -22.03 -19.37 5.63
C LEU A 112 -23.30 -18.54 5.86
N PHE A 113 -23.24 -17.54 6.74
CA PHE A 113 -24.38 -16.67 7.03
C PHE A 113 -24.68 -15.64 5.92
N SER A 114 -23.83 -15.54 4.89
CA SER A 114 -24.14 -14.75 3.69
C SER A 114 -25.18 -15.45 2.80
N VAL A 115 -25.41 -16.75 2.98
CA VAL A 115 -26.45 -17.51 2.28
C VAL A 115 -27.81 -17.08 2.81
N ARG A 116 -28.72 -16.69 1.91
CA ARG A 116 -30.05 -16.13 2.28
C ARG A 116 -30.81 -17.04 3.25
N GLU A 117 -30.76 -18.34 3.05
CA GLU A 117 -31.44 -19.35 3.86
C GLU A 117 -30.88 -19.44 5.29
N LEU A 118 -29.64 -18.99 5.52
CA LEU A 118 -28.98 -18.94 6.82
C LEU A 118 -28.85 -17.52 7.37
N ALA A 119 -29.29 -16.50 6.62
CA ALA A 119 -29.12 -15.10 6.97
C ALA A 119 -29.81 -14.74 8.29
N ASP A 120 -30.97 -15.35 8.54
CA ASP A 120 -31.79 -15.15 9.74
C ASP A 120 -31.70 -16.34 10.72
N HIS A 121 -30.74 -17.26 10.51
CA HIS A 121 -30.60 -18.43 11.37
C HIS A 121 -30.20 -17.98 12.80
N PRO A 122 -30.84 -18.50 13.88
CA PRO A 122 -30.58 -18.04 15.26
C PRO A 122 -29.10 -18.06 15.67
N LEU A 123 -28.34 -19.07 15.22
CA LEU A 123 -26.89 -19.18 15.47
C LEU A 123 -26.08 -17.99 14.96
N ARG A 124 -26.56 -17.22 13.97
CA ARG A 124 -25.87 -16.00 13.51
C ARG A 124 -25.70 -14.98 14.63
N PHE A 125 -26.65 -14.94 15.56
CA PHE A 125 -26.68 -14.02 16.68
C PHE A 125 -26.09 -14.63 17.96
N ASP A 126 -25.57 -15.86 17.91
CA ASP A 126 -24.93 -16.50 19.05
C ASP A 126 -23.66 -15.73 19.44
N PRO A 127 -23.49 -15.33 20.71
CA PRO A 127 -22.30 -14.65 21.21
C PRO A 127 -20.98 -15.35 20.88
N LEU A 128 -20.96 -16.69 20.83
CA LEU A 128 -19.75 -17.49 20.54
C LEU A 128 -19.37 -17.48 19.06
N LEU A 129 -20.30 -17.12 18.17
CA LEU A 129 -20.08 -17.04 16.73
C LEU A 129 -19.90 -15.59 16.24
N GLN A 130 -19.93 -14.63 17.17
CA GLN A 130 -19.67 -13.25 16.85
C GLN A 130 -18.23 -13.02 16.41
N ARG A 131 -18.05 -11.88 15.78
CA ARG A 131 -16.75 -11.40 15.35
C ARG A 131 -15.75 -11.38 16.53
N PRO A 132 -14.51 -11.88 16.35
CA PRO A 132 -13.47 -11.77 17.36
C PRO A 132 -13.11 -10.30 17.62
N ALA A 133 -12.66 -10.01 18.84
CA ALA A 133 -12.09 -8.72 19.18
C ALA A 133 -10.88 -8.42 18.29
N ALA A 134 -10.71 -7.16 17.89
CA ALA A 134 -9.56 -6.73 17.12
C ALA A 134 -8.27 -6.93 17.93
N ILE A 135 -7.17 -7.29 17.26
CA ILE A 135 -5.85 -7.39 17.91
C ILE A 135 -5.37 -6.00 18.30
N SER A 136 -5.43 -5.06 17.35
CA SER A 136 -5.19 -3.64 17.61
C SER A 136 -5.91 -2.83 16.53
N ALA A 137 -7.04 -2.24 16.89
CA ALA A 137 -7.83 -1.42 15.98
C ALA A 137 -7.43 0.06 16.09
N LEU A 138 -7.39 0.74 14.94
CA LEU A 138 -7.35 2.19 14.88
C LEU A 138 -8.70 2.78 15.33
N PRO A 139 -8.68 3.97 15.95
CA PRO A 139 -9.91 4.61 16.40
C PRO A 139 -10.75 5.08 15.21
N HIS A 140 -12.07 5.09 15.39
CA HIS A 140 -13.05 5.54 14.39
C HIS A 140 -14.13 6.39 15.06
N GLY A 141 -14.77 7.24 14.29
CA GLY A 141 -15.77 8.19 14.77
C GLY A 141 -15.71 9.49 13.98
N PRO A 142 -16.70 10.39 14.12
CA PRO A 142 -16.68 11.71 13.50
C PRO A 142 -15.39 12.52 13.77
N GLU A 143 -14.84 12.39 14.96
CA GLU A 143 -13.61 13.01 15.47
C GLU A 143 -12.33 12.37 14.92
N HIS A 144 -12.41 11.12 14.47
CA HIS A 144 -11.28 10.36 13.90
C HIS A 144 -11.26 10.38 12.37
N LYS A 145 -12.10 11.22 11.74
CA LYS A 145 -12.07 11.43 10.30
C LYS A 145 -10.73 12.05 9.89
N VAL A 146 -9.98 11.32 9.09
CA VAL A 146 -8.69 11.78 8.58
C VAL A 146 -8.89 12.98 7.65
N LYS A 147 -8.10 14.01 7.89
CA LYS A 147 -7.98 15.18 7.02
C LYS A 147 -6.74 15.05 6.15
N TYR A 148 -6.83 15.56 4.92
CA TYR A 148 -5.74 15.51 3.96
C TYR A 148 -5.79 16.71 3.01
N TRP A 149 -4.61 17.10 2.52
CA TRP A 149 -4.41 18.24 1.62
C TRP A 149 -3.52 17.81 0.47
N PRO A 150 -4.06 17.65 -0.75
CA PRO A 150 -3.24 17.43 -1.94
C PRO A 150 -2.30 18.62 -2.14
N LEU A 151 -1.05 18.32 -2.45
CA LEU A 151 -0.05 19.32 -2.82
C LEU A 151 -0.09 19.55 -4.33
N GLY A 152 0.61 20.59 -4.79
CA GLY A 152 0.74 20.86 -6.21
C GLY A 152 1.50 19.74 -6.90
N THR A 153 0.88 19.11 -7.90
CA THR A 153 1.52 18.05 -8.69
C THR A 153 2.81 18.54 -9.34
N ALA A 154 3.89 17.77 -9.21
CA ALA A 154 5.20 18.16 -9.72
C ALA A 154 5.55 17.40 -10.99
N GLN A 155 6.18 18.06 -11.96
CA GLN A 155 6.68 17.42 -13.20
C GLN A 155 8.00 16.67 -12.93
N ILE A 156 7.95 15.70 -12.02
CA ILE A 156 9.09 14.89 -11.61
C ILE A 156 8.72 13.44 -11.84
N ASP A 157 9.63 12.68 -12.45
CA ASP A 157 9.50 11.23 -12.64
C ASP A 157 10.09 10.51 -11.41
N GLN A 158 9.23 10.03 -10.51
CA GLN A 158 9.64 9.34 -9.28
C GLN A 158 10.14 7.89 -9.52
N SER A 159 10.33 7.45 -10.76
CA SER A 159 10.83 6.08 -11.02
C SER A 159 12.33 5.89 -10.71
N SER A 160 13.11 6.99 -10.71
CA SER A 160 14.56 6.99 -10.45
C SER A 160 14.91 7.41 -9.02
N TYR A 161 16.15 7.16 -8.60
CA TYR A 161 16.66 7.65 -7.31
C TYR A 161 16.66 9.19 -7.25
N GLU A 162 17.19 9.83 -8.29
CA GLU A 162 17.19 11.29 -8.45
C GLU A 162 15.77 11.87 -8.39
N GLY A 163 14.83 11.25 -9.10
CA GLY A 163 13.43 11.67 -9.08
C GLY A 163 12.80 11.58 -7.69
N ASN A 164 13.11 10.55 -6.91
CA ASN A 164 12.65 10.46 -5.52
C ASN A 164 13.25 11.56 -4.65
N ALA A 165 14.53 11.89 -4.80
CA ALA A 165 15.18 12.98 -4.07
C ALA A 165 14.54 14.33 -4.40
N LEU A 166 14.29 14.59 -5.69
CA LEU A 166 13.60 15.81 -6.15
C LEU A 166 12.16 15.89 -5.63
N VAL A 167 11.42 14.77 -5.57
CA VAL A 167 10.08 14.74 -4.96
C VAL A 167 10.14 15.09 -3.49
N ILE A 168 11.10 14.54 -2.73
CA ILE A 168 11.28 14.86 -1.31
C ILE A 168 11.54 16.36 -1.12
N GLN A 169 12.45 16.93 -1.91
CA GLN A 169 12.75 18.37 -1.88
C GLN A 169 11.51 19.21 -2.23
N GLU A 170 10.78 18.86 -3.27
CA GLU A 170 9.58 19.58 -3.69
C GLU A 170 8.46 19.52 -2.64
N VAL A 171 8.32 18.40 -1.92
CA VAL A 171 7.43 18.30 -0.76
C VAL A 171 7.84 19.28 0.32
N LEU A 172 9.11 19.26 0.76
CA LEU A 172 9.60 20.15 1.81
C LEU A 172 9.41 21.63 1.43
N ARG A 173 9.71 21.99 0.17
CA ARG A 173 9.52 23.33 -0.39
C ARG A 173 8.07 23.78 -0.40
N GLN A 174 7.13 22.90 -0.77
CA GLN A 174 5.70 23.25 -0.73
C GLN A 174 5.16 23.38 0.71
N LEU A 175 5.80 22.70 1.67
CA LEU A 175 5.42 22.71 3.08
C LEU A 175 6.14 23.75 3.92
N ASP A 176 6.98 24.60 3.32
CA ASP A 176 7.79 25.62 4.02
C ASP A 176 8.73 24.99 5.06
N LEU A 177 9.38 23.88 4.67
CA LEU A 177 10.30 23.09 5.50
C LEU A 177 11.72 23.02 4.90
N ASP A 178 12.06 23.92 3.98
CA ASP A 178 13.29 23.95 3.18
C ASP A 178 14.24 25.10 3.57
N THR A 179 14.09 25.67 4.78
CA THR A 179 15.09 26.61 5.33
C THR A 179 16.16 25.86 6.12
N ALA A 180 17.37 26.43 6.24
CA ALA A 180 18.47 25.82 6.98
C ALA A 180 18.10 25.45 8.44
N GLU A 181 17.29 26.29 9.11
CA GLU A 181 16.79 25.99 10.45
C GLU A 181 15.84 24.78 10.48
N HIS A 182 14.98 24.65 9.47
CA HIS A 182 14.10 23.49 9.33
C HIS A 182 14.89 22.23 9.03
N GLU A 183 15.85 22.29 8.11
CA GLU A 183 16.73 21.17 7.78
C GLU A 183 17.47 20.68 9.01
N GLN A 184 18.11 21.59 9.76
CA GLN A 184 18.81 21.25 11.00
C GLN A 184 17.87 20.63 12.05
N ARG A 185 16.67 21.19 12.25
CA ARG A 185 15.68 20.64 13.18
C ARG A 185 15.25 19.23 12.78
N ILE A 186 14.97 19.01 11.48
CA ILE A 186 14.56 17.71 10.93
C ILE A 186 15.70 16.70 11.02
N ALA A 187 16.94 17.12 10.73
CA ALA A 187 18.16 16.32 10.85
C ALA A 187 18.30 15.72 12.24
N LEU A 188 18.10 16.54 13.28
CA LEU A 188 18.34 16.15 14.66
C LEU A 188 17.16 15.37 15.24
N ASN A 189 15.93 15.85 15.05
CA ASN A 189 14.78 15.37 15.82
C ASN A 189 13.55 14.98 14.97
N GLY A 190 13.59 15.21 13.65
CA GLY A 190 12.46 14.94 12.77
C GLY A 190 12.29 13.46 12.44
N VAL A 191 11.04 13.01 12.37
CA VAL A 191 10.62 11.74 11.76
C VAL A 191 9.40 12.01 10.88
N ILE A 192 9.54 11.89 9.56
CA ILE A 192 8.46 12.14 8.62
C ILE A 192 8.15 10.84 7.86
N PRO A 193 6.98 10.23 8.11
CA PRO A 193 6.54 9.06 7.36
C PRO A 193 6.21 9.41 5.91
N PHE A 194 6.75 8.66 4.97
CA PHE A 194 6.47 8.78 3.54
C PHE A 194 5.88 7.47 3.01
N ALA A 195 4.68 7.53 2.44
CA ALA A 195 4.01 6.37 1.87
C ALA A 195 4.06 6.41 0.33
N GLY A 196 4.01 5.23 -0.28
CA GLY A 196 3.98 5.08 -1.72
C GLY A 196 3.89 3.62 -2.11
N ASP A 197 4.05 3.34 -3.40
CA ASP A 197 4.18 1.98 -3.89
C ASP A 197 5.50 1.33 -3.44
N LEU A 198 5.65 0.04 -3.72
CA LEU A 198 6.85 -0.71 -3.34
C LEU A 198 8.13 -0.10 -3.94
N LEU A 199 8.08 0.37 -5.19
CA LEU A 199 9.26 0.91 -5.84
C LEU A 199 9.71 2.21 -5.16
N THR A 200 8.77 3.09 -4.83
CA THR A 200 9.02 4.32 -4.08
C THR A 200 9.71 4.03 -2.75
N GLY A 201 9.17 3.09 -1.96
CA GLY A 201 9.78 2.69 -0.70
C GLY A 201 11.19 2.11 -0.87
N GLN A 202 11.43 1.30 -1.90
CA GLN A 202 12.75 0.76 -2.23
C GLN A 202 13.73 1.87 -2.65
N ARG A 203 13.27 2.86 -3.42
CA ARG A 203 14.09 4.00 -3.84
C ARG A 203 14.50 4.87 -2.66
N MET A 204 13.58 5.17 -1.74
CA MET A 204 13.89 5.91 -0.52
C MET A 204 14.90 5.17 0.37
N LYS A 205 14.72 3.86 0.57
CA LYS A 205 15.69 3.03 1.32
C LYS A 205 17.06 3.03 0.64
N GLY A 206 17.10 2.90 -0.69
CA GLY A 206 18.35 2.94 -1.45
C GLY A 206 19.04 4.31 -1.42
N LEU A 207 18.30 5.42 -1.47
CA LEU A 207 18.84 6.76 -1.27
C LEU A 207 19.52 6.89 0.08
N LYS A 208 18.87 6.44 1.16
CA LYS A 208 19.48 6.43 2.51
C LYS A 208 20.81 5.66 2.54
N SER A 209 20.91 4.56 1.80
CA SER A 209 22.17 3.80 1.67
C SER A 209 23.23 4.55 0.88
N LEU A 210 22.86 5.22 -0.22
CA LEU A 210 23.80 5.98 -1.06
C LEU A 210 24.34 7.21 -0.33
N LEU A 211 23.48 7.90 0.40
CA LEU A 211 23.78 9.12 1.15
C LEU A 211 24.29 8.79 2.56
N SER A 212 24.68 7.55 2.85
CA SER A 212 24.94 7.13 4.24
C SER A 212 26.17 7.76 4.90
N GLU A 213 27.06 8.35 4.10
CA GLU A 213 28.30 8.99 4.56
C GLU A 213 28.22 10.52 4.59
N ASP A 214 27.09 11.10 4.18
CA ASP A 214 26.92 12.56 4.10
C ASP A 214 27.03 13.23 5.49
N ASP A 215 27.24 14.54 5.46
CA ASP A 215 27.76 15.33 6.57
C ASP A 215 26.79 15.53 7.74
N ASN A 216 25.47 15.41 7.51
CA ASN A 216 24.45 15.56 8.54
C ASN A 216 23.24 14.62 8.35
N GLY A 217 22.43 14.49 9.41
CA GLY A 217 21.28 13.59 9.41
C GLY A 217 20.15 13.98 8.44
N PHE A 218 20.15 15.21 7.90
CA PHE A 218 19.19 15.66 6.90
C PHE A 218 19.55 15.10 5.53
N ASP A 219 20.80 15.28 5.09
CA ASP A 219 21.32 14.79 3.80
C ASP A 219 21.29 13.26 3.74
N ARG A 220 21.62 12.59 4.86
CA ARG A 220 21.48 11.14 4.99
C ARG A 220 20.04 10.62 5.00
N LEU A 221 19.05 11.53 4.95
CA LEU A 221 17.62 11.24 5.02
C LEU A 221 17.24 10.40 6.25
N GLU A 222 17.92 10.57 7.39
CA GLU A 222 17.69 9.73 8.58
C GLU A 222 16.28 9.91 9.15
N TRP A 223 15.74 11.11 8.99
CA TRP A 223 14.38 11.52 9.36
C TRP A 223 13.28 10.88 8.49
N LEU A 224 13.60 10.47 7.27
CA LEU A 224 12.63 9.90 6.33
C LEU A 224 12.27 8.47 6.75
N LEU A 225 10.98 8.22 6.95
CA LEU A 225 10.48 6.91 7.37
C LEU A 225 9.56 6.31 6.30
N PRO A 226 10.07 5.42 5.42
CA PRO A 226 9.24 4.77 4.40
C PRO A 226 8.13 3.92 5.03
N VAL A 227 6.90 4.12 4.56
CA VAL A 227 5.68 3.43 4.98
C VAL A 227 5.25 2.47 3.88
N HIS A 228 4.96 1.23 4.27
CA HIS A 228 4.50 0.19 3.36
C HIS A 228 3.09 0.47 2.81
N GLY A 229 2.92 0.34 1.49
CA GLY A 229 1.65 0.48 0.80
C GLY A 229 0.82 -0.81 0.77
N PHE A 230 -0.19 -0.91 1.66
CA PHE A 230 -1.05 -2.09 1.75
C PHE A 230 -2.04 -2.23 0.58
N PHE A 231 -2.36 -1.15 -0.14
CA PHE A 231 -3.17 -1.28 -1.35
C PHE A 231 -2.42 -2.03 -2.44
N HIS A 232 -1.17 -1.61 -2.71
CA HIS A 232 -0.31 -2.30 -3.67
C HIS A 232 0.04 -3.72 -3.21
N ASN A 233 0.15 -3.95 -1.89
CA ASN A 233 0.32 -5.31 -1.35
C ASN A 233 -0.87 -6.21 -1.67
N ARG A 234 -2.08 -5.80 -1.27
CA ARG A 234 -3.33 -6.51 -1.54
C ARG A 234 -3.52 -6.78 -3.03
N MET A 235 -3.24 -5.77 -3.86
CA MET A 235 -3.31 -5.88 -5.32
C MET A 235 -2.37 -6.98 -5.85
N ASN A 236 -1.10 -6.98 -5.42
CA ASN A 236 -0.12 -7.98 -5.87
C ASN A 236 -0.37 -9.37 -5.29
N LEU A 237 -0.93 -9.47 -4.08
CA LEU A 237 -1.44 -10.72 -3.52
C LEU A 237 -2.56 -11.26 -4.41
N ALA A 238 -3.54 -10.43 -4.77
CA ALA A 238 -4.61 -10.80 -5.69
C ALA A 238 -4.07 -11.25 -7.06
N TYR A 239 -3.07 -10.56 -7.63
CA TYR A 239 -2.44 -10.98 -8.89
C TYR A 239 -1.72 -12.31 -8.77
N ALA A 240 -0.94 -12.52 -7.71
CA ALA A 240 -0.22 -13.77 -7.46
C ALA A 240 -1.20 -14.96 -7.35
N ILE A 241 -2.29 -14.78 -6.60
CA ILE A 241 -3.35 -15.78 -6.45
C ILE A 241 -4.04 -16.00 -7.80
N PHE A 242 -4.42 -14.93 -8.50
CA PHE A 242 -5.09 -14.99 -9.79
C PHE A 242 -4.31 -15.80 -10.80
N HIS A 243 -3.03 -15.49 -10.99
CA HIS A 243 -2.20 -16.14 -12.00
C HIS A 243 -1.89 -17.60 -11.65
N ASN A 244 -1.61 -17.90 -10.37
CA ASN A 244 -1.34 -19.28 -9.92
C ASN A 244 -2.56 -20.21 -10.06
N HIS A 245 -3.76 -19.71 -9.73
CA HIS A 245 -4.99 -20.50 -9.72
C HIS A 245 -5.87 -20.33 -10.97
N ARG A 246 -5.38 -19.59 -11.98
CA ARG A 246 -6.16 -19.29 -13.18
C ARG A 246 -6.55 -20.56 -13.93
N GLY A 247 -5.56 -21.38 -14.27
CA GLY A 247 -5.71 -22.49 -15.18
C GLY A 247 -6.32 -22.11 -16.53
N ASN A 248 -6.96 -23.07 -17.17
CA ASN A 248 -7.75 -22.87 -18.38
C ASN A 248 -9.18 -23.40 -18.21
N SER A 249 -9.99 -23.25 -19.26
CA SER A 249 -11.40 -23.66 -19.24
C SER A 249 -11.62 -25.17 -19.14
N ALA A 250 -10.58 -26.00 -19.27
CA ALA A 250 -10.65 -27.46 -19.10
C ALA A 250 -10.48 -27.88 -17.62
N GLY A 251 -9.71 -27.12 -16.84
CA GLY A 251 -9.49 -27.34 -15.41
C GLY A 251 -10.57 -26.73 -14.50
N ASP A 252 -10.36 -26.82 -13.19
CA ASP A 252 -11.28 -26.28 -12.16
C ASP A 252 -10.79 -24.96 -11.53
N GLY A 253 -9.86 -24.28 -12.21
CA GLY A 253 -9.35 -22.97 -11.83
C GLY A 253 -10.27 -21.81 -12.24
N PHE A 254 -9.79 -20.59 -12.04
CA PHE A 254 -10.58 -19.37 -12.23
C PHE A 254 -11.08 -19.16 -13.67
N ALA A 255 -10.30 -19.54 -14.69
CA ALA A 255 -10.63 -19.30 -16.08
C ALA A 255 -12.02 -19.84 -16.46
N ARG A 256 -12.40 -20.99 -15.92
CA ARG A 256 -13.70 -21.60 -16.18
C ARG A 256 -14.86 -20.78 -15.59
N GLU A 257 -14.72 -20.31 -14.36
CA GLU A 257 -15.79 -19.58 -13.69
C GLU A 257 -15.90 -18.14 -14.21
N ILE A 258 -14.79 -17.52 -14.59
CA ILE A 258 -14.77 -16.20 -15.28
C ILE A 258 -15.62 -16.23 -16.55
N ASN A 259 -15.46 -17.27 -17.37
CA ASN A 259 -16.23 -17.43 -18.61
C ASN A 259 -17.72 -17.65 -18.35
N VAL A 260 -18.07 -18.38 -17.29
CA VAL A 260 -19.47 -18.67 -16.94
C VAL A 260 -20.17 -17.44 -16.38
N LEU A 261 -19.46 -16.64 -15.59
CA LEU A 261 -19.97 -15.40 -15.01
C LEU A 261 -19.89 -14.20 -15.97
N ASN A 262 -19.36 -14.39 -17.19
CA ASN A 262 -19.13 -13.31 -18.16
C ASN A 262 -18.37 -12.12 -17.55
N ARG A 263 -17.37 -12.39 -16.70
CA ARG A 263 -16.57 -11.33 -16.05
C ARG A 263 -15.56 -10.76 -17.05
N HIS A 264 -15.85 -9.55 -17.56
CA HIS A 264 -14.97 -8.82 -18.47
C HIS A 264 -13.68 -8.34 -17.77
N GLY A 265 -12.61 -8.12 -18.54
CA GLY A 265 -11.34 -7.59 -18.00
C GLY A 265 -10.45 -8.61 -17.26
N LEU A 266 -10.87 -9.88 -17.14
CA LEU A 266 -10.12 -10.96 -16.48
C LEU A 266 -9.62 -12.03 -17.47
N THR A 267 -9.18 -11.61 -18.66
CA THR A 267 -8.67 -12.53 -19.69
C THR A 267 -7.23 -12.98 -19.40
N ALA A 268 -6.81 -14.11 -19.99
CA ALA A 268 -5.48 -14.68 -19.74
C ALA A 268 -4.32 -13.82 -20.27
N LYS A 269 -4.59 -12.90 -21.21
CA LYS A 269 -3.58 -12.02 -21.81
C LYS A 269 -3.27 -10.80 -20.96
N ILE A 270 -4.10 -10.49 -19.97
CA ILE A 270 -3.97 -9.28 -19.17
C ILE A 270 -3.05 -9.57 -17.98
N LYS A 271 -1.84 -9.01 -18.02
CA LYS A 271 -0.84 -9.13 -16.94
C LYS A 271 -1.34 -8.50 -15.63
N SER A 272 -2.00 -7.34 -15.73
CA SER A 272 -2.52 -6.57 -14.60
C SER A 272 -4.02 -6.32 -14.78
N PRO A 273 -4.88 -7.26 -14.34
CA PRO A 273 -6.33 -7.10 -14.43
C PRO A 273 -6.83 -5.88 -13.65
N ASN A 274 -8.02 -5.36 -14.01
CA ASN A 274 -8.65 -4.32 -13.22
C ASN A 274 -8.86 -4.79 -11.76
N VAL A 275 -8.27 -4.06 -10.81
CA VAL A 275 -8.18 -4.47 -9.40
C VAL A 275 -9.55 -4.68 -8.78
N HIS A 276 -10.50 -3.76 -9.00
CA HIS A 276 -11.84 -3.88 -8.42
C HIS A 276 -12.59 -5.10 -8.96
N THR A 277 -12.51 -5.34 -10.28
CA THR A 277 -13.15 -6.50 -10.91
C THR A 277 -12.53 -7.81 -10.42
N LEU A 278 -11.21 -7.82 -10.25
CA LEU A 278 -10.49 -8.99 -9.76
C LEU A 278 -10.80 -9.26 -8.28
N ASP A 279 -10.72 -8.26 -7.41
CA ASP A 279 -10.97 -8.40 -5.96
C ASP A 279 -12.39 -8.92 -5.70
N GLU A 280 -13.38 -8.39 -6.41
CA GLU A 280 -14.76 -8.86 -6.34
C GLU A 280 -14.88 -10.32 -6.77
N PHE A 281 -14.30 -10.69 -7.92
CA PHE A 281 -14.32 -12.08 -8.40
C PHE A 281 -13.66 -13.04 -7.41
N LEU A 282 -12.50 -12.68 -6.84
CA LEU A 282 -11.79 -13.54 -5.88
C LEU A 282 -12.58 -13.71 -4.58
N LEU A 283 -13.27 -12.66 -4.09
CA LEU A 283 -14.20 -12.77 -2.96
C LEU A 283 -15.35 -13.73 -3.30
N HIS A 284 -15.98 -13.59 -4.46
CA HIS A 284 -17.11 -14.44 -4.84
C HIS A 284 -16.68 -15.90 -5.01
N PHE A 285 -15.53 -16.13 -5.64
CA PHE A 285 -14.96 -17.47 -5.80
C PHE A 285 -14.65 -18.09 -4.43
N TRP A 286 -13.97 -17.36 -3.55
CA TRP A 286 -13.64 -17.83 -2.21
C TRP A 286 -14.90 -18.17 -1.40
N THR A 287 -15.93 -17.32 -1.48
CA THR A 287 -17.22 -17.55 -0.80
C THR A 287 -17.88 -18.82 -1.33
N ALA A 288 -18.07 -18.94 -2.65
CA ALA A 288 -18.68 -20.12 -3.26
C ALA A 288 -17.89 -21.40 -3.00
N SER A 289 -16.56 -21.30 -3.03
CA SER A 289 -15.65 -22.40 -2.73
C SER A 289 -15.78 -22.81 -1.26
N THR A 290 -15.75 -21.87 -0.32
CA THR A 290 -15.90 -22.14 1.12
C THR A 290 -17.23 -22.84 1.43
N LEU A 291 -18.32 -22.41 0.79
CA LEU A 291 -19.64 -23.05 0.92
C LEU A 291 -19.68 -24.48 0.39
N ASP A 292 -18.83 -24.83 -0.57
CA ASP A 292 -18.71 -26.20 -1.12
C ASP A 292 -17.76 -27.08 -0.28
N ASN A 293 -16.78 -26.50 0.41
CA ASN A 293 -15.67 -27.20 1.08
C ASN A 293 -15.98 -27.79 2.47
N TRP A 294 -17.24 -28.14 2.75
CA TRP A 294 -17.64 -28.60 4.08
C TRP A 294 -17.06 -29.95 4.53
N ILE A 295 -16.53 -30.77 3.62
CA ILE A 295 -16.08 -32.15 3.92
C ILE A 295 -14.83 -32.52 3.11
N ALA A 296 -13.68 -31.91 3.40
CA ALA A 296 -12.40 -32.33 2.84
C ALA A 296 -11.42 -32.78 3.93
N ARG A 297 -10.85 -33.99 3.77
CA ARG A 297 -9.82 -34.56 4.65
C ARG A 297 -8.42 -34.17 4.14
N THR A 298 -7.44 -34.06 5.03
CA THR A 298 -6.10 -33.52 4.74
C THR A 298 -5.08 -34.54 4.21
N ALA A 299 -5.44 -35.83 4.08
CA ALA A 299 -4.55 -36.89 3.62
C ALA A 299 -5.11 -37.61 2.39
N LEU A 300 -4.98 -37.02 1.20
CA LEU A 300 -5.65 -37.51 0.00
C LEU A 300 -4.72 -37.56 -1.21
N VAL A 301 -4.68 -38.72 -1.88
CA VAL A 301 -4.15 -38.88 -3.24
C VAL A 301 -5.20 -38.34 -4.24
N ASP A 302 -5.42 -37.03 -4.25
CA ASP A 302 -6.33 -36.32 -5.16
C ASP A 302 -5.77 -34.92 -5.49
N GLN A 303 -5.18 -34.77 -6.67
CA GLN A 303 -4.54 -33.53 -7.11
C GLN A 303 -5.54 -32.39 -7.37
N ARG A 304 -6.79 -32.70 -7.77
CA ARG A 304 -7.81 -31.67 -8.04
C ARG A 304 -8.36 -31.09 -6.74
N LEU A 305 -8.57 -31.93 -5.73
CA LEU A 305 -8.96 -31.48 -4.40
C LEU A 305 -7.81 -30.75 -3.70
N GLU A 306 -6.58 -31.24 -3.82
CA GLU A 306 -5.39 -30.55 -3.32
C GLU A 306 -5.29 -29.13 -3.90
N ALA A 307 -5.43 -28.96 -5.22
CA ALA A 307 -5.45 -27.65 -5.87
C ALA A 307 -6.55 -26.73 -5.30
N ARG A 308 -7.73 -27.26 -4.99
CA ARG A 308 -8.83 -26.52 -4.39
C ARG A 308 -8.53 -26.08 -2.94
N ILE A 309 -7.88 -26.93 -2.15
CA ILE A 309 -7.45 -26.61 -0.78
C ILE A 309 -6.38 -25.51 -0.80
N ILE A 310 -5.41 -25.59 -1.71
CA ILE A 310 -4.39 -24.54 -1.89
C ILE A 310 -5.07 -23.22 -2.27
N ALA A 311 -5.99 -23.23 -3.25
CA ALA A 311 -6.72 -22.02 -3.65
C ALA A 311 -7.45 -21.34 -2.48
N ASN A 312 -8.16 -22.10 -1.64
CA ASN A 312 -8.83 -21.54 -0.47
C ASN A 312 -7.87 -21.03 0.59
N SER A 313 -6.74 -21.71 0.79
CA SER A 313 -5.71 -21.30 1.75
C SER A 313 -5.08 -19.97 1.34
N ASP A 314 -4.79 -19.82 0.05
CA ASP A 314 -4.23 -18.59 -0.51
C ASP A 314 -5.26 -17.45 -0.48
N LEU A 315 -6.50 -17.72 -0.89
CA LEU A 315 -7.60 -16.75 -0.84
C LEU A 315 -7.94 -16.34 0.60
N MET A 316 -7.74 -17.21 1.60
CA MET A 316 -7.92 -16.87 3.01
C MET A 316 -6.94 -15.76 3.45
N LEU A 317 -5.70 -15.74 2.96
CA LEU A 317 -4.75 -14.64 3.24
C LEU A 317 -5.31 -13.31 2.74
N LEU A 318 -5.83 -13.29 1.50
CA LEU A 318 -6.45 -12.12 0.92
C LEU A 318 -7.71 -11.69 1.71
N GLN A 319 -8.55 -12.63 2.16
CA GLN A 319 -9.73 -12.29 2.96
C GLN A 319 -9.38 -11.73 4.35
N LEU A 320 -8.34 -12.27 4.99
CA LEU A 320 -7.84 -11.75 6.26
C LEU A 320 -7.31 -10.33 6.11
N GLU A 321 -6.52 -10.05 5.07
CA GLU A 321 -6.02 -8.71 4.78
C GLU A 321 -7.18 -7.73 4.50
N ARG A 322 -8.17 -8.13 3.68
CA ARG A 322 -9.38 -7.33 3.41
C ARG A 322 -10.15 -7.02 4.69
N PHE A 323 -10.32 -8.01 5.56
CA PHE A 323 -11.00 -7.84 6.84
C PHE A 323 -10.25 -6.88 7.77
N ALA A 324 -8.93 -7.07 7.89
CA ALA A 324 -8.07 -6.26 8.74
C ALA A 324 -8.08 -4.79 8.27
N ILE A 325 -7.91 -4.56 6.97
CA ILE A 325 -8.01 -3.23 6.35
C ILE A 325 -9.37 -2.62 6.63
N LYS A 326 -10.46 -3.30 6.27
CA LYS A 326 -11.83 -2.77 6.37
C LYS A 326 -12.15 -2.25 7.77
N HIS A 327 -11.67 -2.95 8.80
CA HIS A 327 -11.96 -2.65 10.19
C HIS A 327 -10.84 -1.95 10.96
N GLY A 328 -9.79 -1.49 10.27
CA GLY A 328 -8.69 -0.78 10.91
C GLY A 328 -7.86 -1.65 11.87
N ASP A 329 -7.89 -2.98 11.79
CA ASP A 329 -7.14 -3.88 12.68
C ASP A 329 -5.68 -4.00 12.22
N VAL A 330 -4.90 -2.98 12.56
CA VAL A 330 -3.46 -2.90 12.27
C VAL A 330 -2.65 -3.96 13.02
N GLY A 331 -3.16 -4.50 14.12
CA GLY A 331 -2.55 -5.64 14.81
C GLY A 331 -2.65 -6.93 14.01
N LEU A 332 -3.79 -7.17 13.36
CA LEU A 332 -3.96 -8.28 12.44
C LEU A 332 -3.10 -8.10 11.17
N LEU A 333 -3.04 -6.89 10.60
CA LEU A 333 -2.14 -6.60 9.47
C LEU A 333 -0.67 -6.88 9.80
N ASP A 334 -0.20 -6.41 10.95
CA ASP A 334 1.16 -6.64 11.41
C ASP A 334 1.48 -8.13 11.62
N THR A 335 0.49 -8.90 12.09
CA THR A 335 0.60 -10.35 12.23
C THR A 335 0.64 -11.04 10.86
N LEU A 336 -0.07 -10.52 9.86
CA LEU A 336 -0.11 -11.06 8.50
C LEU A 336 1.18 -10.82 7.71
N CYS A 337 2.06 -9.89 8.11
CA CYS A 337 3.34 -9.67 7.44
C CYS A 337 4.18 -10.95 7.31
N SER A 338 4.21 -11.82 8.34
CA SER A 338 4.95 -13.10 8.31
C SER A 338 4.41 -14.10 7.27
N PRO A 339 3.11 -14.50 7.30
CA PRO A 339 2.58 -15.41 6.28
C PRO A 339 2.60 -14.80 4.87
N LEU A 340 2.42 -13.47 4.72
CA LEU A 340 2.54 -12.79 3.43
C LEU A 340 3.97 -12.83 2.90
N ALA A 341 4.99 -12.59 3.74
CA ALA A 341 6.39 -12.73 3.34
C ALA A 341 6.67 -14.13 2.80
N ILE A 342 6.21 -15.17 3.50
CA ILE A 342 6.37 -16.57 3.07
C ILE A 342 5.67 -16.79 1.72
N PHE A 343 4.42 -16.38 1.59
CA PHE A 343 3.65 -16.53 0.36
C PHE A 343 4.32 -15.84 -0.85
N PHE A 344 4.69 -14.56 -0.72
CA PHE A 344 5.30 -13.82 -1.82
C PHE A 344 6.66 -14.39 -2.23
N LYS A 345 7.48 -14.85 -1.27
CA LYS A 345 8.77 -15.50 -1.57
C LYS A 345 8.59 -16.81 -2.34
N GLY A 346 7.56 -17.60 -2.01
CA GLY A 346 7.26 -18.84 -2.71
C GLY A 346 6.63 -18.64 -4.09
N GLY A 347 5.85 -17.58 -4.28
CA GLY A 347 5.20 -17.24 -5.55
C GLY A 347 6.05 -16.46 -6.55
N GLY A 348 7.35 -16.29 -6.31
CA GLY A 348 8.23 -15.52 -7.21
C GLY A 348 8.08 -14.00 -7.12
N HIS A 349 7.27 -13.48 -6.18
CA HIS A 349 7.10 -12.06 -5.91
C HIS A 349 8.14 -11.57 -4.87
N GLY A 350 9.41 -11.84 -5.16
CA GLY A 350 10.52 -11.68 -4.20
C GLY A 350 10.68 -10.29 -3.61
N ASN A 351 10.34 -9.23 -4.35
CA ASN A 351 10.45 -7.84 -3.88
C ASN A 351 9.45 -7.55 -2.75
N TYR A 352 8.18 -7.95 -2.91
CA TYR A 352 7.17 -7.83 -1.84
C TYR A 352 7.51 -8.70 -0.64
N GLY A 353 8.03 -9.91 -0.88
CA GLY A 353 8.51 -10.78 0.17
C GLY A 353 9.67 -10.16 0.96
N ASN A 354 10.64 -9.55 0.29
CA ASN A 354 11.77 -8.88 0.93
C ASN A 354 11.33 -7.64 1.71
N ASP A 355 10.39 -6.86 1.19
CA ASP A 355 9.91 -5.67 1.89
C ASP A 355 9.19 -6.02 3.21
N MET A 356 8.42 -7.11 3.24
CA MET A 356 7.85 -7.64 4.48
C MET A 356 8.95 -8.11 5.46
N LEU A 357 10.01 -8.77 4.97
CA LEU A 357 11.15 -9.16 5.80
C LEU A 357 11.90 -7.95 6.37
N ASP A 358 12.09 -6.90 5.57
CA ASP A 358 12.66 -5.62 6.01
C ASP A 358 11.83 -5.00 7.12
N TYR A 359 10.50 -4.98 6.96
CA TYR A 359 9.61 -4.48 8.00
C TYR A 359 9.70 -5.31 9.29
N ILE A 360 9.73 -6.65 9.20
CA ILE A 360 9.84 -7.53 10.37
C ILE A 360 11.19 -7.34 11.08
N GLN A 361 12.28 -7.17 10.32
CA GLN A 361 13.61 -6.83 10.83
C GLN A 361 13.57 -5.49 11.58
N TRP A 362 13.03 -4.45 10.95
CA TRP A 362 12.90 -3.13 11.55
C TRP A 362 12.05 -3.15 12.83
N ARG A 363 10.90 -3.80 12.78
CA ARG A 363 9.96 -3.97 13.91
C ARG A 363 10.62 -4.65 15.10
N LYS A 364 11.47 -5.65 14.85
CA LYS A 364 12.09 -6.47 15.90
C LYS A 364 13.32 -5.83 16.52
N TYR A 365 14.18 -5.24 15.70
CA TYR A 365 15.53 -4.86 16.12
C TYR A 365 15.87 -3.37 15.95
N GLU A 366 15.12 -2.61 15.15
CA GLU A 366 15.52 -1.26 14.71
C GLU A 366 14.41 -0.22 14.90
N SER A 367 13.50 -0.46 15.85
CA SER A 367 12.39 0.43 16.17
C SER A 367 12.09 0.44 17.66
N THR A 368 11.46 1.53 18.11
CA THR A 368 10.89 1.65 19.46
C THR A 368 9.39 1.33 19.42
N PRO A 369 8.74 1.02 20.56
CA PRO A 369 7.29 0.86 20.62
C PRO A 369 6.50 2.03 20.00
N GLU A 370 6.98 3.25 20.20
CA GLU A 370 6.37 4.49 19.72
C GLU A 370 6.45 4.58 18.19
N LEU A 371 7.63 4.29 17.59
CA LEU A 371 7.77 4.25 16.13
C LEU A 371 6.89 3.17 15.49
N ARG A 372 6.74 2.03 16.15
CA ARG A 372 5.83 0.96 15.67
C ARG A 372 4.38 1.41 15.70
N ASP A 373 3.96 2.13 16.73
CA ASP A 373 2.61 2.71 16.80
C ASP A 373 2.42 3.77 15.70
N LEU A 374 3.41 4.64 15.46
CA LEU A 374 3.40 5.61 14.36
C LEU A 374 3.12 4.93 13.02
N ILE A 375 3.98 3.97 12.65
CA ILE A 375 3.91 3.28 11.35
C ILE A 375 2.56 2.59 11.16
N ARG A 376 2.04 1.93 12.20
CA ARG A 376 0.72 1.29 12.14
C ARG A 376 -0.40 2.31 11.91
N ASN A 377 -0.31 3.51 12.48
CA ASN A 377 -1.26 4.60 12.23
C ASN A 377 -1.08 5.27 10.86
N CYS A 378 0.05 5.03 10.17
CA CYS A 378 0.27 5.49 8.80
C CYS A 378 -0.27 4.51 7.74
N TRP A 379 -0.57 3.26 8.09
CA TRP A 379 -0.99 2.26 7.11
C TRP A 379 -2.38 2.51 6.53
N LEU A 380 -3.32 2.94 7.36
CA LEU A 380 -4.73 3.03 7.02
C LEU A 380 -5.27 4.42 7.34
N VAL A 381 -6.23 4.86 6.54
CA VAL A 381 -6.98 6.11 6.73
C VAL A 381 -8.47 5.83 6.79
N ASN A 382 -9.22 6.73 7.41
CA ASN A 382 -10.68 6.68 7.44
C ASN A 382 -11.27 8.07 7.22
N THR A 383 -11.79 8.32 6.02
CA THR A 383 -12.38 9.61 5.65
C THR A 383 -13.88 9.72 6.01
N GLN A 384 -14.52 8.59 6.32
CA GLN A 384 -15.96 8.54 6.64
C GLN A 384 -16.25 8.46 8.14
N GLY A 385 -15.27 8.03 8.94
CA GLY A 385 -15.39 7.84 10.39
C GLY A 385 -16.21 6.62 10.81
N HIS A 386 -16.63 5.77 9.86
CA HIS A 386 -17.37 4.54 10.18
C HIS A 386 -16.41 3.41 10.60
N PRO A 387 -16.84 2.47 11.46
CA PRO A 387 -15.99 1.38 11.95
C PRO A 387 -15.53 0.38 10.87
N ASP A 388 -16.09 0.47 9.67
CA ASP A 388 -15.84 -0.48 8.59
C ASP A 388 -15.51 0.19 7.24
N SER A 389 -15.03 1.44 7.30
CA SER A 389 -14.69 2.29 6.16
C SER A 389 -13.20 2.64 6.07
N PHE A 390 -12.33 1.86 6.71
CA PHE A 390 -10.89 2.04 6.60
C PHE A 390 -10.36 1.51 5.26
N PHE A 391 -9.34 2.18 4.73
CA PHE A 391 -8.62 1.77 3.53
C PHE A 391 -7.15 2.24 3.59
N PRO A 392 -6.23 1.63 2.83
CA PRO A 392 -4.81 1.97 2.88
C PRO A 392 -4.51 3.42 2.45
N VAL A 393 -3.47 4.02 3.03
CA VAL A 393 -3.06 5.39 2.67
C VAL A 393 -2.63 5.51 1.20
N ASP A 394 -2.01 4.48 0.63
CA ASP A 394 -1.62 4.47 -0.79
C ASP A 394 -2.85 4.34 -1.72
N GLU A 395 -3.96 3.79 -1.24
CA GLU A 395 -5.27 3.85 -1.95
C GLU A 395 -5.89 5.25 -1.89
N LEU A 396 -5.64 6.04 -0.83
CA LEU A 396 -6.04 7.47 -0.80
C LEU A 396 -5.32 8.26 -1.89
N GLN A 397 -4.02 8.03 -2.06
CA GLN A 397 -3.26 8.69 -3.11
C GLN A 397 -3.76 8.31 -4.51
N GLU A 398 -4.10 7.04 -4.74
CA GLU A 398 -4.68 6.60 -6.00
C GLU A 398 -6.06 7.23 -6.27
N HIS A 399 -6.89 7.42 -5.25
CA HIS A 399 -8.15 8.18 -5.39
C HIS A 399 -7.91 9.62 -5.83
N ILE A 400 -6.93 10.30 -5.23
CA ILE A 400 -6.54 11.67 -5.57
C ILE A 400 -5.97 11.72 -7.00
N ASN A 401 -5.16 10.73 -7.38
CA ASN A 401 -4.63 10.60 -8.74
C ASN A 401 -5.75 10.46 -9.77
N ARG A 402 -6.75 9.62 -9.49
CA ARG A 402 -7.93 9.46 -10.36
C ARG A 402 -8.70 10.77 -10.50
N GLU A 403 -8.93 11.49 -9.41
CA GLU A 403 -9.58 12.81 -9.47
C GLU A 403 -8.79 13.78 -10.35
N GLN A 404 -7.47 13.88 -10.18
CA GLN A 404 -6.62 14.73 -11.01
C GLN A 404 -6.74 14.38 -12.51
N ARG A 405 -6.77 13.09 -12.87
CA ARG A 405 -6.98 12.65 -14.25
C ARG A 405 -8.35 13.06 -14.79
N GLU A 406 -9.41 12.95 -14.00
CA GLU A 406 -10.74 13.39 -14.40
C GLU A 406 -10.79 14.91 -14.66
N TRP A 407 -10.17 15.70 -13.78
CA TRP A 407 -10.04 17.16 -13.98
C TRP A 407 -9.21 17.51 -15.21
N HIS A 408 -8.09 16.81 -15.45
CA HIS A 408 -7.29 16.93 -16.67
C HIS A 408 -8.14 16.66 -17.92
N THR A 409 -8.86 15.54 -17.96
CA THR A 409 -9.71 15.18 -19.11
C THR A 409 -10.79 16.23 -19.39
N ARG A 410 -11.34 16.87 -18.35
CA ARG A 410 -12.34 17.93 -18.49
C ARG A 410 -11.76 19.27 -18.95
N ALA A 411 -10.50 19.57 -18.63
CA ALA A 411 -9.84 20.82 -19.03
C ALA A 411 -9.51 20.88 -20.54
N GLY A 412 -9.36 19.73 -21.21
CA GLY A 412 -9.15 19.65 -22.65
C GLY A 412 -7.84 20.32 -23.11
N SER A 413 -7.91 21.07 -24.22
CA SER A 413 -6.76 21.72 -24.86
C SER A 413 -6.17 22.91 -24.06
N ASN A 414 -6.86 23.40 -23.03
CA ASN A 414 -6.37 24.48 -22.17
C ASN A 414 -5.48 24.00 -21.01
N PHE A 415 -5.13 22.71 -20.99
CA PHE A 415 -4.39 22.10 -19.91
C PHE A 415 -2.87 22.31 -20.04
N SER A 416 -2.24 22.81 -18.97
CA SER A 416 -0.79 22.81 -18.79
C SER A 416 -0.41 22.15 -17.47
N ILE A 417 0.84 21.70 -17.35
CA ILE A 417 1.34 21.11 -16.10
C ILE A 417 1.37 22.16 -14.98
N ASP A 418 1.70 23.41 -15.31
CA ASP A 418 1.61 24.54 -14.38
C ASP A 418 0.18 24.76 -13.88
N TYR A 419 -0.81 24.57 -14.75
CA TYR A 419 -2.20 24.61 -14.34
C TYR A 419 -2.54 23.47 -13.39
N LEU A 420 -2.05 22.25 -13.64
CA LEU A 420 -2.24 21.11 -12.74
C LEU A 420 -1.64 21.38 -11.35
N LYS A 421 -0.37 21.80 -11.31
CA LYS A 421 0.32 22.17 -10.07
C LYS A 421 -0.48 23.19 -9.26
N LYS A 422 -1.14 24.14 -9.94
CA LYS A 422 -1.98 25.18 -9.33
C LYS A 422 -3.39 24.73 -8.96
N VAL A 423 -3.96 23.71 -9.61
CA VAL A 423 -5.36 23.29 -9.37
C VAL A 423 -5.45 22.14 -8.37
N THR A 424 -4.45 21.25 -8.33
CA THR A 424 -4.48 20.05 -7.49
C THR A 424 -4.82 20.33 -6.02
N PRO A 425 -4.22 21.34 -5.36
CA PRO A 425 -4.56 21.65 -3.96
C PRO A 425 -6.00 22.12 -3.76
N ALA A 426 -6.60 22.71 -4.81
CA ALA A 426 -7.98 23.20 -4.76
C ALA A 426 -9.03 22.10 -5.02
N ILE A 427 -8.64 20.93 -5.56
CA ILE A 427 -9.58 19.87 -5.98
C ILE A 427 -10.57 19.48 -4.87
N PRO A 428 -10.15 19.20 -3.62
CA PRO A 428 -11.09 18.79 -2.58
C PRO A 428 -12.13 19.86 -2.25
N ALA A 429 -11.72 21.13 -2.17
CA ALA A 429 -12.62 22.26 -1.90
C ALA A 429 -13.61 22.47 -3.05
N LEU A 430 -13.15 22.34 -4.30
CA LEU A 430 -14.01 22.41 -5.49
C LEU A 430 -15.01 21.26 -5.53
N ALA A 431 -14.57 20.03 -5.26
CA ALA A 431 -15.44 18.86 -5.21
C ALA A 431 -16.51 18.99 -4.11
N ALA A 432 -16.13 19.48 -2.93
CA ALA A 432 -17.07 19.77 -1.84
C ALA A 432 -18.09 20.85 -2.24
N THR A 433 -17.65 21.89 -2.94
CA THR A 433 -18.53 22.97 -3.43
C THR A 433 -19.52 22.43 -4.47
N ILE A 434 -19.06 21.65 -5.44
CA ILE A 434 -19.92 21.01 -6.45
C ILE A 434 -20.96 20.11 -5.77
N LYS A 435 -20.53 19.29 -4.79
CA LYS A 435 -21.43 18.42 -4.02
C LYS A 435 -22.47 19.24 -3.24
N HIS A 436 -22.05 20.32 -2.60
CA HIS A 436 -22.96 21.21 -1.87
C HIS A 436 -23.99 21.85 -2.81
N MET A 437 -23.55 22.36 -3.97
CA MET A 437 -24.46 22.91 -4.98
C MET A 437 -25.45 21.85 -5.48
N ALA A 438 -24.96 20.67 -5.85
CA ALA A 438 -25.79 19.56 -6.29
C ALA A 438 -26.85 19.09 -5.27
N GLN A 439 -26.58 19.25 -3.97
CA GLN A 439 -27.53 18.89 -2.92
C GLN A 439 -28.62 19.95 -2.71
N HIS A 440 -28.35 21.22 -3.04
CA HIS A 440 -29.24 22.35 -2.76
C HIS A 440 -29.95 22.89 -4.02
N PHE A 441 -29.40 22.62 -5.19
CA PHE A 441 -30.00 22.92 -6.47
C PHE A 441 -30.46 21.61 -7.11
N ASP A 442 -31.64 21.60 -7.77
CA ASP A 442 -32.21 20.44 -8.48
C ASP A 442 -31.43 20.13 -9.77
N MET A 443 -30.13 19.96 -9.62
CA MET A 443 -29.23 19.54 -10.68
C MET A 443 -29.38 18.04 -10.85
N LEU A 444 -29.24 17.57 -12.09
CA LEU A 444 -29.08 16.15 -12.42
C LEU A 444 -27.72 15.62 -11.90
N TYR A 445 -27.51 15.68 -10.59
CA TYR A 445 -26.35 15.10 -9.93
C TYR A 445 -26.64 13.63 -9.67
N ARG A 446 -26.00 12.76 -10.46
CA ARG A 446 -26.03 11.32 -10.19
C ARG A 446 -25.35 11.09 -8.84
N SER A 447 -26.11 10.63 -7.85
CA SER A 447 -25.56 10.27 -6.55
C SER A 447 -24.39 9.31 -6.73
N HIS A 448 -23.23 9.58 -6.10
CA HIS A 448 -22.10 8.65 -6.02
C HIS A 448 -22.39 7.38 -5.21
N VAL A 449 -23.64 7.15 -4.79
CA VAL A 449 -24.07 5.90 -4.17
C VAL A 449 -24.24 4.85 -5.27
N HIS A 450 -23.12 4.33 -5.76
CA HIS A 450 -23.13 3.11 -6.55
C HIS A 450 -23.50 1.94 -5.63
N LYS A 451 -24.79 1.59 -5.57
CA LYS A 451 -25.21 0.34 -4.94
C LYS A 451 -24.76 -0.80 -5.87
N SER A 452 -23.72 -1.52 -5.46
CA SER A 452 -23.30 -2.73 -6.19
C SER A 452 -24.47 -3.72 -6.29
N PRO A 453 -24.70 -4.33 -7.46
CA PRO A 453 -25.69 -5.39 -7.61
C PRO A 453 -25.44 -6.55 -6.63
N GLU A 454 -26.49 -7.31 -6.30
CA GLU A 454 -26.36 -8.44 -5.37
C GLU A 454 -25.49 -9.57 -5.97
N SER A 455 -24.45 -9.98 -5.23
CA SER A 455 -23.50 -11.03 -5.62
C SER A 455 -24.02 -12.46 -5.46
N GLN A 456 -25.21 -12.63 -4.88
CA GLN A 456 -25.77 -13.94 -4.49
C GLN A 456 -26.06 -14.86 -5.67
N ALA A 457 -26.37 -14.31 -6.84
CA ALA A 457 -26.59 -15.12 -8.05
C ALA A 457 -25.29 -15.79 -8.51
N ASP A 458 -24.21 -15.01 -8.58
CA ASP A 458 -22.88 -15.48 -8.99
C ASP A 458 -22.34 -16.56 -8.05
N ILE A 459 -22.41 -16.31 -6.74
CA ILE A 459 -21.93 -17.23 -5.70
C ILE A 459 -22.68 -18.57 -5.78
N ARG A 460 -24.02 -18.53 -5.88
CA ARG A 460 -24.84 -19.75 -5.98
C ARG A 460 -24.57 -20.52 -7.27
N LEU A 461 -24.36 -19.83 -8.39
CA LEU A 461 -24.03 -20.47 -9.66
C LEU A 461 -22.69 -21.21 -9.58
N MET A 462 -21.65 -20.57 -9.05
CA MET A 462 -20.34 -21.21 -8.84
C MET A 462 -20.43 -22.40 -7.88
N ALA A 463 -21.07 -22.24 -6.71
CA ALA A 463 -21.22 -23.31 -5.73
C ALA A 463 -21.95 -24.54 -6.30
N LYS A 464 -23.04 -24.33 -7.06
CA LYS A 464 -23.75 -25.41 -7.76
C LYS A 464 -22.85 -26.15 -8.74
N ARG A 465 -21.97 -25.43 -9.44
CA ARG A 465 -21.04 -26.01 -10.41
C ARG A 465 -19.89 -26.78 -9.74
N PHE A 466 -19.34 -26.26 -8.66
CA PHE A 466 -18.32 -26.94 -7.83
C PHE A 466 -18.84 -28.29 -7.35
N ARG A 467 -20.04 -28.32 -6.76
CA ARG A 467 -20.72 -29.56 -6.35
C ARG A 467 -20.94 -30.54 -7.50
N LYS A 468 -21.48 -30.06 -8.63
CA LYS A 468 -21.70 -30.92 -9.82
C LYS A 468 -20.39 -31.56 -10.33
N ARG A 469 -19.27 -30.87 -10.18
CA ARG A 469 -17.95 -31.31 -10.62
C ARG A 469 -17.15 -32.03 -9.55
N LYS A 470 -17.70 -32.15 -8.34
CA LYS A 470 -17.08 -32.80 -7.17
C LYS A 470 -15.70 -32.21 -6.86
N THR A 471 -15.53 -30.89 -6.99
CA THR A 471 -14.23 -30.21 -6.83
C THR A 471 -13.74 -30.22 -5.39
N SER A 472 -14.67 -30.27 -4.43
CA SER A 472 -14.39 -30.31 -3.00
C SER A 472 -14.60 -31.69 -2.36
N GLU A 473 -15.01 -32.69 -3.14
CA GLU A 473 -15.16 -34.08 -2.69
C GLU A 473 -13.90 -34.87 -3.01
N TYR A 474 -13.46 -35.70 -2.05
CA TYR A 474 -12.37 -36.64 -2.27
C TYR A 474 -12.74 -37.69 -3.32
N VAL A 475 -11.89 -37.86 -4.33
CA VAL A 475 -11.91 -39.05 -5.19
C VAL A 475 -10.50 -39.60 -5.31
N ALA A 476 -10.32 -40.85 -4.88
CA ALA A 476 -9.05 -41.54 -4.90
C ALA A 476 -8.41 -41.56 -6.30
N GLY A 477 -7.14 -41.18 -6.39
CA GLY A 477 -6.34 -41.25 -7.62
C GLY A 477 -6.67 -40.18 -8.65
N ARG A 478 -7.48 -39.16 -8.31
CA ARG A 478 -7.84 -38.10 -9.26
C ARG A 478 -6.61 -37.22 -9.56
N THR A 479 -6.27 -37.09 -10.84
CA THR A 479 -5.12 -36.32 -11.32
C THR A 479 -5.52 -35.08 -12.11
N ILE A 480 -4.58 -34.14 -12.23
CA ILE A 480 -4.67 -32.99 -13.14
C ILE A 480 -3.84 -33.31 -14.38
N LYS A 481 -4.49 -33.37 -15.55
CA LYS A 481 -3.83 -33.77 -16.81
C LYS A 481 -2.85 -32.71 -17.33
N GLU A 482 -3.23 -31.44 -17.23
CA GLU A 482 -2.47 -30.34 -17.82
C GLU A 482 -1.82 -29.51 -16.72
N SER A 483 -0.50 -29.30 -16.82
CA SER A 483 0.29 -28.58 -15.82
C SER A 483 -0.22 -27.16 -15.55
N VAL A 484 -0.77 -26.49 -16.57
CA VAL A 484 -1.37 -25.14 -16.41
C VAL A 484 -2.51 -25.10 -15.39
N ASN A 485 -3.16 -26.24 -15.13
CA ASN A 485 -4.26 -26.34 -14.17
C ASN A 485 -3.80 -26.80 -12.78
N LYS A 486 -2.50 -27.01 -12.58
CA LYS A 486 -1.91 -27.44 -11.30
C LYS A 486 -1.25 -26.23 -10.63
N PRO A 487 -1.88 -25.64 -9.60
CA PRO A 487 -1.30 -24.51 -8.90
C PRO A 487 -0.10 -24.96 -8.04
N ASP A 488 0.85 -24.05 -7.86
CA ASP A 488 1.95 -24.22 -6.92
C ASP A 488 1.48 -23.87 -5.50
N ASN A 489 2.01 -24.57 -4.49
CA ASN A 489 1.78 -24.20 -3.09
C ASN A 489 2.84 -23.17 -2.65
N HIS A 490 2.53 -21.89 -2.86
CA HIS A 490 3.46 -20.80 -2.56
C HIS A 490 3.88 -20.77 -1.08
N SER A 491 3.01 -21.11 -0.13
CA SER A 491 3.40 -21.17 1.29
C SER A 491 4.43 -22.25 1.57
N VAL A 492 4.30 -23.44 0.95
CA VAL A 492 5.29 -24.53 1.08
C VAL A 492 6.60 -24.17 0.39
N LEU A 493 6.53 -23.64 -0.84
CA LEU A 493 7.72 -23.20 -1.59
C LEU A 493 8.47 -22.08 -0.86
N GLY A 494 7.74 -21.10 -0.32
CA GLY A 494 8.29 -20.00 0.46
C GLY A 494 8.94 -20.46 1.75
N THR A 495 8.32 -21.41 2.44
CA THR A 495 8.88 -22.05 3.63
C THR A 495 10.21 -22.74 3.32
N ALA A 496 10.24 -23.58 2.29
CA ALA A 496 11.46 -24.26 1.85
C ALA A 496 12.56 -23.29 1.41
N LEU A 497 12.19 -22.15 0.81
CA LEU A 497 13.13 -21.11 0.39
C LEU A 497 13.71 -20.32 1.57
N LEU A 498 12.88 -19.94 2.54
CA LEU A 498 13.27 -19.16 3.71
C LEU A 498 13.96 -19.97 4.80
N GLN A 499 13.92 -21.30 4.74
CA GLN A 499 14.77 -22.15 5.57
C GLN A 499 16.24 -22.18 5.13
N LYS A 500 16.54 -21.73 3.89
CA LYS A 500 17.92 -21.69 3.37
C LYS A 500 18.63 -20.42 3.83
N GLU A 501 19.80 -20.57 4.48
CA GLU A 501 20.60 -19.46 5.01
C GLU A 501 21.01 -18.44 3.92
N ALA A 502 21.32 -18.90 2.72
CA ALA A 502 21.71 -18.04 1.59
C ALA A 502 20.65 -16.99 1.23
N THR A 503 19.37 -17.29 1.44
CA THR A 503 18.26 -16.37 1.20
C THR A 503 18.36 -15.13 2.09
N TRP A 504 18.74 -15.32 3.36
CA TRP A 504 18.86 -14.25 4.36
C TRP A 504 20.08 -13.37 4.12
N LYS A 505 21.23 -13.99 3.83
CA LYS A 505 22.46 -13.25 3.47
C LYS A 505 22.24 -12.32 2.30
N LYS A 506 21.52 -12.77 1.26
CA LYS A 506 21.19 -11.93 0.11
C LYS A 506 20.21 -10.81 0.45
N ALA A 507 19.19 -11.10 1.28
CA ALA A 507 18.14 -10.13 1.60
C ALA A 507 18.66 -8.97 2.47
N PHE A 508 19.57 -9.25 3.40
CA PHE A 508 20.00 -8.25 4.40
C PHE A 508 21.39 -7.64 4.15
N LYS A 509 22.17 -8.12 3.16
CA LYS A 509 23.54 -7.64 2.92
C LYS A 509 23.65 -6.11 2.83
N GLU A 510 22.87 -5.49 1.95
CA GLU A 510 22.91 -4.04 1.72
C GLU A 510 22.44 -3.26 2.94
N ARG A 511 21.38 -3.73 3.60
CA ARG A 511 20.86 -3.13 4.84
C ARG A 511 21.90 -3.16 5.96
N MET A 512 22.58 -4.29 6.14
CA MET A 512 23.57 -4.44 7.20
C MET A 512 24.80 -3.58 6.95
N LEU A 513 25.28 -3.51 5.70
CA LEU A 513 26.36 -2.59 5.32
C LEU A 513 26.00 -1.14 5.65
N PHE A 514 24.81 -0.70 5.25
CA PHE A 514 24.29 0.63 5.57
C PHE A 514 24.29 0.90 7.09
N LEU A 515 23.69 0.01 7.88
CA LEU A 515 23.57 0.23 9.33
C LEU A 515 24.91 0.18 10.08
N GLN A 516 25.89 -0.56 9.57
CA GLN A 516 27.22 -0.69 10.16
C GLN A 516 28.12 0.52 9.87
N HIS A 517 28.05 1.07 8.65
CA HIS A 517 29.02 2.07 8.17
C HIS A 517 28.47 3.48 8.08
N ARG A 518 27.16 3.70 8.25
CA ARG A 518 26.58 5.04 8.19
C ARG A 518 27.27 6.03 9.15
N SER A 519 27.54 7.22 8.64
CA SER A 519 28.06 8.35 9.40
C SER A 519 27.09 8.75 10.52
N THR A 520 27.64 9.38 11.56
CA THR A 520 26.86 9.99 12.65
C THR A 520 27.11 11.49 12.78
N LEU A 521 27.84 12.07 11.82
CA LEU A 521 28.15 13.50 11.77
C LEU A 521 26.87 14.34 11.67
N GLN A 522 26.96 15.57 12.17
CA GLN A 522 25.90 16.58 12.14
C GLN A 522 26.54 17.94 11.80
N ASN A 523 27.29 17.97 10.71
CA ASN A 523 27.95 19.16 10.20
C ASN A 523 26.96 19.89 9.28
N PHE A 524 26.55 21.09 9.69
CA PHE A 524 25.74 21.99 8.88
C PHE A 524 26.63 23.14 8.44
N GLU A 525 26.58 23.49 7.16
CA GLU A 525 27.26 24.68 6.65
C GLU A 525 26.78 25.91 7.42
N SER A 526 27.71 26.78 7.83
CA SER A 526 27.34 28.02 8.49
C SER A 526 26.63 28.97 7.50
N PRO A 527 25.74 29.87 7.98
CA PRO A 527 25.09 30.85 7.12
C PRO A 527 26.09 31.70 6.29
N GLU A 528 27.27 31.98 6.84
CA GLU A 528 28.35 32.69 6.17
C GLU A 528 28.98 31.88 5.03
N GLU A 529 29.11 30.56 5.19
CA GLU A 529 29.61 29.64 4.15
C GLU A 529 28.60 29.48 3.01
N LEU A 530 27.30 29.41 3.33
CA LEU A 530 26.21 29.38 2.35
C LEU A 530 26.15 30.68 1.54
N GLU A 531 26.25 31.84 2.20
CA GLU A 531 26.28 33.15 1.54
C GLU A 531 27.53 33.28 0.65
N LEU A 532 28.68 32.77 1.09
CA LEU A 532 29.91 32.71 0.30
C LEU A 532 29.77 31.77 -0.91
N ALA A 533 29.13 30.61 -0.74
CA ALA A 533 28.90 29.64 -1.82
C ALA A 533 27.97 30.19 -2.90
N VAL A 534 26.85 30.81 -2.50
CA VAL A 534 25.93 31.51 -3.41
C VAL A 534 26.68 32.60 -4.17
N ARG A 535 27.46 33.42 -3.45
CA ARG A 535 28.24 34.51 -4.06
C ARG A 535 29.34 34.02 -5.00
N MET A 536 29.97 32.90 -4.70
CA MET A 536 30.92 32.25 -5.61
C MET A 536 30.24 31.66 -6.84
N GLN A 537 29.00 31.19 -6.72
CA GLN A 537 28.22 30.66 -7.85
C GLN A 537 27.74 31.80 -8.77
N GLU A 538 27.31 32.92 -8.21
CA GLU A 538 26.98 34.16 -8.94
C GLU A 538 28.21 34.69 -9.70
N LEU A 539 29.37 34.78 -9.03
CA LEU A 539 30.64 35.20 -9.66
C LEU A 539 31.10 34.25 -10.77
N ARG A 540 30.78 32.95 -10.69
CA ARG A 540 31.09 31.98 -11.76
C ARG A 540 30.16 32.13 -12.97
N LEU A 541 28.92 32.57 -12.76
CA LEU A 541 27.95 32.84 -13.84
C LEU A 541 28.22 34.18 -14.53
N GLU A 542 28.73 35.18 -13.81
CA GLU A 542 29.17 36.45 -14.42
C GLU A 542 30.41 36.25 -15.31
N ASN A 543 31.36 35.39 -14.89
CA ASN A 543 32.56 35.10 -15.68
C ASN A 543 32.31 34.24 -16.95
N THR A 544 31.14 33.63 -17.11
CA THR A 544 30.75 32.90 -18.33
C THR A 544 29.90 33.72 -19.29
N LEU A 545 29.43 34.90 -18.89
CA LEU A 545 28.70 35.85 -19.76
C LEU A 545 29.64 36.85 -20.46
N ASP A 546 30.87 37.00 -19.98
CA ASP A 546 31.93 37.84 -20.58
C ASP A 546 32.93 37.06 -21.47
N SER A 547 32.62 35.79 -21.80
CA SER A 547 33.35 34.96 -22.78
C SER A 547 32.47 34.60 -23.97
#